data_AF-A0A2D9LMU6-F1
#
_entry.id   AF-A0A2D9LMU6-F1
#
_cell.length_a   1.000
_cell.length_b   1.000
_cell.length_c   1.000
_cell.angle_alpha   90.00
_cell.angle_beta   90.00
_cell.angle_gamma   90.00
#
_symmetry.space_group_name_H-M   'P 1'
#
loop_
_entity.id
_entity.type
_entity.pdbx_description
1 polymer ?
#
loop_
_entity_poly.entity_id
_entity_poly.type
_entity_poly.pdbx_seq_one_letter_code
_entity_poly.pdbx_strand_id
1 'polypeptide(L)'
;MREKIRDKSRDDLAYALNLFGVKVKMSDRGRPEEKVENSWYQRSLGVIDISEGPIRWINILKRDRSKDSPPKWWVVMGIPDTIDISRSKEIKIK
;
A
#
# COMPACT_ATOMS: atom_id res chain seq x y z
N MET A 1 -11.13 -19.80 -13.41
CA MET A 1 -9.72 -20.17 -13.08
C MET A 1 -8.76 -18.98 -12.90
N ARG A 2 -9.18 -17.71 -13.09
CA ARG A 2 -8.31 -16.51 -12.90
C ARG A 2 -8.23 -15.98 -11.45
N GLU A 3 -9.13 -16.41 -10.57
CA GLU A 3 -9.19 -15.90 -9.18
C GLU A 3 -8.18 -16.54 -8.23
N LYS A 4 -7.68 -17.75 -8.53
CA LYS A 4 -6.68 -18.45 -7.70
C LYS A 4 -5.26 -17.89 -7.78
N ILE A 5 -4.98 -16.99 -8.74
CA ILE A 5 -3.66 -16.37 -8.95
C ILE A 5 -3.66 -14.89 -8.49
N ARG A 6 -4.79 -14.41 -7.94
CA ARG A 6 -4.84 -13.04 -7.41
C ARG A 6 -4.09 -12.99 -6.08
N ASP A 7 -3.10 -12.13 -6.01
CA ASP A 7 -2.41 -11.82 -4.75
C ASP A 7 -3.42 -11.22 -3.76
N LYS A 8 -3.61 -11.88 -2.62
CA LYS A 8 -4.58 -11.48 -1.59
C LYS A 8 -3.98 -10.55 -0.54
N SER A 9 -2.72 -10.15 -0.66
CA SER A 9 -2.07 -9.27 0.33
C SER A 9 -2.84 -7.98 0.58
N ARG A 10 -3.55 -7.47 -0.44
CA ARG A 10 -4.45 -6.31 -0.28
C ARG A 10 -5.66 -6.64 0.59
N ASP A 11 -6.32 -7.76 0.30
CA ASP A 11 -7.50 -8.22 1.03
C ASP A 11 -7.13 -8.57 2.49
N ASP A 12 -5.99 -9.25 2.68
CA ASP A 12 -5.46 -9.63 4.00
C ASP A 12 -5.07 -8.40 4.84
N LEU A 13 -4.44 -7.39 4.22
CA LEU A 13 -4.13 -6.13 4.90
C LEU A 13 -5.41 -5.37 5.27
N ALA A 14 -6.39 -5.31 4.37
CA ALA A 14 -7.67 -4.68 4.67
C ALA A 14 -8.41 -5.41 5.81
N TYR A 15 -8.35 -6.74 5.85
CA TYR A 15 -8.91 -7.53 6.93
C TYR A 15 -8.20 -7.27 8.26
N ALA A 16 -6.87 -7.28 8.26
CA ALA A 16 -6.06 -6.99 9.45
C ALA A 16 -6.34 -5.57 9.99
N LEU A 17 -6.40 -4.56 9.12
CA LEU A 17 -6.69 -3.18 9.53
C LEU A 17 -8.09 -3.04 10.14
N ASN A 18 -9.11 -3.68 9.55
CA ASN A 18 -10.44 -3.73 10.14
C ASN A 18 -10.45 -4.43 11.50
N LEU A 19 -9.69 -5.53 11.65
CA LEU A 19 -9.56 -6.26 12.91
C LEU A 19 -8.93 -5.39 14.01
N PHE A 20 -7.96 -4.55 13.66
CA PHE A 20 -7.36 -3.56 14.57
C PHE A 20 -8.26 -2.33 14.82
N GLY A 21 -9.49 -2.31 14.30
CA GLY A 21 -10.45 -1.23 14.50
C GLY A 21 -10.28 -0.04 13.56
N VAL A 22 -9.42 -0.13 12.54
CA VAL A 22 -9.26 0.90 11.52
C VAL A 22 -10.33 0.71 10.44
N LYS A 23 -11.22 1.70 10.27
CA LYS A 23 -12.21 1.67 9.19
C LYS A 23 -11.54 1.87 7.84
N VAL A 24 -11.41 0.79 7.10
CA VAL A 24 -10.80 0.78 5.77
C VAL A 24 -11.82 0.44 4.69
N LYS A 25 -11.68 1.10 3.54
CA LYS A 25 -12.50 0.89 2.35
C LYS A 25 -11.61 0.52 1.18
N MET A 26 -11.97 -0.52 0.45
CA MET A 26 -11.27 -0.84 -0.80
C MET A 26 -11.57 0.24 -1.84
N SER A 27 -10.55 0.95 -2.32
CA SER A 27 -10.70 1.93 -3.38
C SER A 27 -10.86 1.28 -4.75
N ASP A 28 -11.53 1.98 -5.65
CA ASP A 28 -11.58 1.66 -7.07
C ASP A 28 -10.18 1.67 -7.72
N ARG A 29 -10.03 0.89 -8.78
CA ARG A 29 -8.81 0.80 -9.59
C ARG A 29 -8.75 1.96 -10.60
N GLY A 30 -7.54 2.38 -10.95
CA GLY A 30 -7.26 3.50 -11.87
C GLY A 30 -7.03 4.84 -11.18
N ARG A 31 -6.83 4.86 -9.85
CA ARG A 31 -6.61 6.09 -9.10
C ARG A 31 -5.18 6.62 -9.28
N PRO A 32 -4.96 7.95 -9.32
CA PRO A 32 -3.61 8.51 -9.42
C PRO A 32 -2.72 8.09 -8.24
N GLU A 33 -3.31 7.84 -7.06
CA GLU A 33 -2.62 7.34 -5.87
C GLU A 33 -1.98 5.95 -6.07
N GLU A 34 -2.47 5.13 -7.00
CA GLU A 34 -1.83 3.85 -7.34
C GLU A 34 -0.47 4.03 -8.03
N LYS A 35 -0.23 5.20 -8.64
CA LYS A 35 1.04 5.54 -9.31
C LYS A 35 2.05 6.19 -8.37
N VAL A 36 1.67 6.55 -7.15
CA VAL A 36 2.58 7.16 -6.17
C VAL A 36 3.63 6.12 -5.76
N GLU A 37 4.92 6.48 -5.90
CA GLU A 37 6.08 5.60 -5.68
C GLU A 37 6.15 4.35 -6.59
N ASN A 38 5.28 4.24 -7.60
CA ASN A 38 5.25 3.08 -8.47
C ASN A 38 6.42 3.11 -9.47
N SER A 39 7.49 2.38 -9.16
CA SER A 39 8.59 2.13 -10.10
C SER A 39 8.16 1.14 -11.20
N TRP A 40 8.77 1.23 -12.38
CA TRP A 40 8.44 0.38 -13.55
C TRP A 40 8.52 -1.15 -13.29
N TYR A 41 9.35 -1.57 -12.33
CA TYR A 41 9.53 -2.97 -11.93
C TYR A 41 8.60 -3.41 -10.79
N GLN A 42 7.72 -2.52 -10.34
CA GLN A 42 6.75 -2.76 -9.29
C GLN A 42 5.34 -2.70 -9.89
N ARG A 43 4.43 -3.45 -9.28
CA ARG A 43 3.01 -3.48 -9.64
C ARG A 43 2.22 -3.11 -8.39
N SER A 44 1.37 -2.08 -8.50
CA SER A 44 0.39 -1.79 -7.47
C SER A 44 -0.66 -2.91 -7.41
N LEU A 45 -0.94 -3.40 -6.20
CA LEU A 45 -2.04 -4.32 -5.90
C LEU A 45 -3.36 -3.56 -5.61
N GLY A 46 -3.28 -2.23 -5.56
CA GLY A 46 -4.39 -1.30 -5.39
C GLY A 46 -4.37 -0.56 -4.07
N VAL A 47 -5.20 0.48 -4.02
CA VAL A 47 -5.29 1.41 -2.89
C VAL A 47 -6.40 1.00 -1.92
N ILE A 48 -6.13 1.15 -0.64
CA ILE A 48 -7.06 1.02 0.48
C ILE A 48 -7.24 2.43 1.04
N ASP A 49 -8.46 2.95 1.01
CA ASP A 49 -8.81 4.21 1.64
C ASP A 49 -9.00 3.99 3.14
N ILE A 50 -8.46 4.90 3.94
CA ILE A 50 -8.65 4.93 5.39
C ILE A 50 -9.55 6.11 5.71
N SER A 51 -10.65 5.83 6.41
CA SER A 51 -11.65 6.85 6.73
C SER A 51 -11.26 7.70 7.94
N GLU A 52 -10.48 7.12 8.86
CA GLU A 52 -10.16 7.71 10.16
C GLU A 52 -8.66 7.64 10.45
N GLY A 53 -8.09 8.74 10.93
CA GLY A 53 -6.69 8.82 11.33
C GLY A 53 -5.81 9.68 10.41
N PRO A 54 -4.50 9.74 10.71
CA PRO A 54 -3.56 10.57 9.96
C PRO A 54 -3.26 10.02 8.56
N ILE A 55 -3.47 8.73 8.33
CA ILE A 55 -3.24 8.12 7.03
C ILE A 55 -4.55 8.19 6.23
N ARG A 56 -4.51 8.76 5.03
CA ARG A 56 -5.68 8.89 4.16
C ARG A 56 -5.88 7.66 3.27
N TRP A 57 -4.79 7.06 2.83
CA TRP A 57 -4.81 5.90 1.96
C TRP A 57 -3.53 5.08 2.12
N ILE A 58 -3.61 3.80 1.79
CA ILE A 58 -2.50 2.86 1.75
C ILE A 58 -2.48 2.17 0.39
N ASN A 59 -1.35 2.19 -0.28
CA ASN A 59 -1.10 1.44 -1.51
C ASN A 59 -0.11 0.31 -1.20
N ILE A 60 -0.37 -0.89 -1.74
CA ILE A 60 0.58 -1.99 -1.66
C ILE A 60 1.24 -2.14 -3.02
N LEU A 61 2.55 -1.96 -3.06
CA LEU A 61 3.36 -2.25 -4.25
C LEU A 61 3.98 -3.63 -4.09
N LYS A 62 3.98 -4.41 -5.16
CA LYS A 62 4.60 -5.72 -5.21
C LYS A 62 5.60 -5.79 -6.34
N ARG A 63 6.77 -6.34 -6.06
CA ARG A 63 7.69 -6.85 -7.07
C ARG A 63 7.55 -8.36 -7.13
N ASP A 64 7.21 -8.86 -8.31
CA ASP A 64 7.10 -10.29 -8.55
C ASP A 64 8.46 -10.99 -8.43
N ARG A 65 8.42 -12.27 -8.08
CA ARG A 65 9.61 -13.11 -7.97
C ARG A 65 10.31 -13.18 -9.33
N SER A 66 11.63 -12.98 -9.33
CA SER A 66 12.50 -13.28 -10.47
C SER A 66 13.32 -14.54 -10.18
N LYS A 67 14.08 -15.00 -11.18
CA LYS A 67 14.96 -16.17 -11.07
C LYS A 67 15.90 -16.08 -9.86
N ASP A 68 16.46 -14.89 -9.64
CA ASP A 68 17.49 -14.62 -8.62
C ASP A 68 17.02 -13.65 -7.53
N SER A 69 15.72 -13.37 -7.44
CA SER A 69 15.21 -12.40 -6.45
C SER A 69 13.85 -12.81 -5.89
N PRO A 70 13.70 -12.89 -4.55
CA PRO A 70 12.42 -13.18 -3.92
C PRO A 70 11.41 -12.06 -4.18
N PRO A 71 10.11 -12.36 -4.10
CA PRO A 71 9.09 -11.33 -4.18
C PRO A 71 9.24 -10.34 -3.02
N LYS A 72 8.96 -9.07 -3.29
CA LYS A 72 9.01 -8.00 -2.28
C LYS A 72 7.70 -7.23 -2.30
N TRP A 73 7.26 -6.81 -1.12
CA TRP A 73 6.09 -5.96 -0.94
C TRP A 73 6.52 -4.68 -0.24
N TRP A 74 5.96 -3.56 -0.68
CA TRP A 74 6.08 -2.26 -0.03
C TRP A 74 4.68 -1.76 0.33
N VAL A 75 4.58 -1.15 1.50
CA VAL A 75 3.37 -0.50 1.97
C VAL A 75 3.62 1.01 1.93
N VAL A 76 2.95 1.69 1.00
CA VAL A 76 3.05 3.14 0.81
C VAL A 76 1.83 3.78 1.46
N MET A 77 2.05 4.72 2.37
CA MET A 77 0.99 5.38 3.12
C MET A 77 0.94 6.85 2.74
N GLY A 78 -0.23 7.32 2.30
CA GLY A 78 -0.48 8.72 2.02
C GLY A 78 -0.96 9.44 3.28
N ILE A 79 -0.17 10.39 3.75
CA ILE A 79 -0.50 11.25 4.89
C ILE A 79 -0.73 12.67 4.35
N PRO A 80 -1.88 13.32 4.61
CA PRO A 80 -2.13 14.67 4.14
C PRO A 80 -1.20 15.66 4.86
N ASP A 81 -0.64 16.59 4.08
CA ASP A 81 0.34 17.60 4.49
C ASP A 81 -0.19 18.62 5.52
N THR A 82 -1.45 18.49 5.93
CA THR A 82 -2.03 19.24 7.06
C THR A 82 -1.45 18.80 8.40
N ILE A 83 -0.81 17.62 8.45
CA ILE A 83 0.01 17.21 9.58
C ILE A 83 1.39 17.78 9.30
N ASP A 84 1.86 18.69 10.15
CA ASP A 84 3.20 19.30 10.07
C ASP A 84 4.27 18.22 10.34
N ILE A 85 4.47 17.33 9.37
CA ILE A 85 5.56 16.37 9.35
C ILE A 85 6.70 17.14 8.69
N SER A 86 7.35 18.00 9.48
CA SER A 86 8.59 18.67 9.10
C SER A 86 9.47 17.68 8.32
N ARG A 87 9.55 17.87 7.00
CA ARG A 87 10.34 17.14 5.99
C ARG A 87 11.06 15.89 6.52
N SER A 88 10.51 14.72 6.20
CA SER A 88 11.21 13.43 6.12
C SER A 88 12.41 13.28 7.08
N LYS A 89 12.15 12.93 8.36
CA LYS A 89 13.21 12.35 9.19
C LYS A 89 13.51 10.94 8.69
N GLU A 90 14.35 10.82 7.66
CA GLU A 90 14.97 9.56 7.30
C GLU A 90 15.89 9.13 8.43
N ILE A 91 15.45 8.19 9.28
CA ILE A 91 16.28 7.61 10.32
C ILE A 91 17.02 6.42 9.70
N LYS A 92 18.29 6.59 9.34
CA LYS A 92 19.17 5.46 9.02
C LYS A 92 19.47 4.70 10.30
N ILE A 93 18.91 3.51 10.44
CA ILE A 93 19.28 2.57 11.49
C ILE A 93 20.65 2.00 11.12
N LYS A 94 21.63 2.12 12.02
CA LYS A 94 23.01 1.64 11.86
C LYS A 94 23.19 0.31 12.57
#